data_AF-A0A923YM37-F1
#
_entry.id   AF-A0A923YM37-F1
#
_cell.length_a   1.000
_cell.length_b   1.000
_cell.length_c   1.000
_cell.angle_alpha   90.00
_cell.angle_beta   90.00
_cell.angle_gamma   90.00
#
_symmetry.space_group_name_H-M   'P 1'
#
loop_
_entity.id
_entity.type
_entity.pdbx_description
1 polymer ?
#
loop_
_entity_poly.entity_id
_entity_poly.type
_entity_poly.pdbx_seq_one_letter_code
_entity_poly.pdbx_strand_id
1 'polypeptide(L)'
;RRLQMWSAANVDYDPARRTTSGRAFFGTDRWIGDPRIPAKFQLADADVYGPATQIDRGHIVRREDSAWGDTPTDTEFANSDTFHWTNCTPQHAAFNRSQPGKRWDGVKGLWGGFENHVQKNLQTGDTRACILAGPVLAADDPSQDFGTGPVQVPLVFWKVVVVGNLDSGGTRSLRAYGFVLSQKDVVDRFGVEFAAGEYARFQVSLAAIGEKAGVVFDAALIAADTMAV
;
A
#
# COMPACT_ATOMS: atom_id res chain seq x y z
N ARG A 1 9.73 15.70 -4.40
CA ARG A 1 9.30 14.77 -5.49
C ARG A 1 7.83 14.88 -5.87
N ARG A 2 6.99 15.69 -5.19
CA ARG A 2 5.52 15.73 -5.42
C ARG A 2 4.83 14.38 -5.16
N LEU A 3 5.45 13.52 -4.34
CA LEU A 3 4.99 12.20 -3.92
C LEU A 3 4.86 12.18 -2.40
N GLN A 4 3.97 11.34 -1.88
CA GLN A 4 3.87 11.09 -0.44
C GLN A 4 5.15 10.42 0.11
N MET A 5 5.48 10.72 1.36
CA MET A 5 6.52 9.97 2.09
C MET A 5 5.95 8.67 2.65
N TRP A 6 4.75 8.76 3.23
CA TRP A 6 4.00 7.63 3.76
C TRP A 6 2.54 8.03 3.98
N SER A 7 1.69 7.02 4.11
CA SER A 7 0.31 7.14 4.55
C SER A 7 0.00 6.03 5.54
N ALA A 8 -1.05 6.25 6.33
CA ALA A 8 -1.54 5.28 7.29
C ALA A 8 -3.05 5.16 7.19
N ALA A 9 -3.57 3.97 7.44
CA ALA A 9 -5.00 3.70 7.46
C ALA A 9 -5.35 2.70 8.56
N ASN A 10 -6.43 3.01 9.27
CA ASN A 10 -7.11 2.03 10.10
C ASN A 10 -8.02 1.20 9.20
N VAL A 11 -8.03 -0.09 9.44
CA VAL A 11 -8.78 -1.05 8.65
C VAL A 11 -9.68 -1.86 9.56
N ASP A 12 -10.87 -2.13 9.07
CA ASP A 12 -11.76 -3.15 9.62
C ASP A 12 -12.14 -4.15 8.53
N TYR A 13 -11.82 -5.42 8.75
CA TYR A 13 -12.18 -6.54 7.88
C TYR A 13 -13.51 -7.19 8.25
N ASP A 14 -14.28 -6.61 9.19
CA ASP A 14 -15.62 -7.09 9.52
C ASP A 14 -16.52 -7.06 8.27
N PRO A 15 -17.03 -8.21 7.81
CA PRO A 15 -17.93 -8.26 6.65
C PRO A 15 -19.18 -7.41 6.81
N ALA A 16 -19.64 -7.14 8.04
CA ALA A 16 -20.82 -6.31 8.31
C ALA A 16 -20.57 -4.81 8.05
N ARG A 17 -19.31 -4.37 8.08
CA ARG A 17 -18.91 -2.96 7.86
C ARG A 17 -18.41 -2.71 6.44
N ARG A 18 -18.58 -3.69 5.55
CA ARG A 18 -18.00 -3.69 4.20
C ARG A 18 -19.05 -4.09 3.18
N THR A 19 -18.91 -3.61 1.95
CA THR A 19 -19.82 -3.97 0.87
C THR A 19 -19.37 -5.24 0.14
N THR A 20 -20.33 -6.10 -0.21
CA THR A 20 -20.12 -7.25 -1.10
C THR A 20 -20.40 -6.91 -2.57
N SER A 21 -20.89 -5.71 -2.86
CA SER A 21 -21.44 -5.29 -4.15
C SER A 21 -20.41 -5.07 -5.27
N GLY A 22 -19.15 -5.48 -5.08
CA GLY A 22 -18.09 -5.42 -6.08
C GLY A 22 -17.69 -4.00 -6.49
N ARG A 23 -16.77 -3.86 -7.45
CA ARG A 23 -16.22 -2.55 -7.86
C ARG A 23 -17.26 -1.60 -8.46
N ALA A 24 -18.21 -2.14 -9.23
CA ALA A 24 -19.22 -1.34 -9.92
C ALA A 24 -20.16 -0.59 -8.95
N PHE A 25 -20.30 -1.08 -7.71
CA PHE A 25 -21.05 -0.40 -6.66
C PHE A 25 -20.55 1.02 -6.39
N PHE A 26 -19.24 1.25 -6.50
CA PHE A 26 -18.62 2.55 -6.26
C PHE A 26 -18.58 3.45 -7.51
N GLY A 27 -19.23 3.05 -8.61
CA GLY A 27 -19.21 3.81 -9.86
C GLY A 27 -17.85 3.76 -10.58
N THR A 28 -17.42 4.91 -11.09
CA THR A 28 -16.17 5.04 -11.86
C THR A 28 -15.05 5.57 -10.98
N ASP A 29 -13.91 4.89 -11.03
CA ASP A 29 -12.69 5.29 -10.35
C ASP A 29 -12.18 6.65 -10.89
N ARG A 30 -12.44 7.73 -10.15
CA ARG A 30 -12.04 9.09 -10.50
C ARG A 30 -10.93 9.57 -9.59
N TRP A 31 -9.76 9.81 -10.18
CA TRP A 31 -8.64 10.43 -9.47
C TRP A 31 -8.77 11.94 -9.41
N ILE A 32 -8.50 12.53 -8.24
CA ILE A 32 -8.61 13.96 -8.01
C ILE A 32 -7.41 14.50 -7.24
N GLY A 33 -7.15 15.80 -7.40
CA GLY A 33 -6.16 16.50 -6.58
C GLY A 33 -6.68 16.70 -5.17
N ASP A 34 -5.80 16.54 -4.19
CA ASP A 34 -6.09 16.82 -2.79
C ASP A 34 -6.23 18.33 -2.60
N PRO A 35 -7.42 18.85 -2.23
CA PRO A 35 -7.63 20.29 -2.12
C PRO A 35 -6.82 20.93 -0.97
N ARG A 36 -6.29 20.13 -0.04
CA ARG A 36 -5.49 20.60 1.09
C ARG A 36 -4.06 20.97 0.66
N ILE A 37 -3.61 20.52 -0.51
CA ILE A 37 -2.24 20.70 -1.00
C ILE A 37 -2.27 21.47 -2.33
N PRO A 38 -1.49 22.55 -2.51
CA PRO A 38 -1.42 23.23 -3.80
C PRO A 38 -1.06 22.28 -4.95
N ALA A 39 -1.74 22.39 -6.10
CA ALA A 39 -1.58 21.47 -7.23
C ALA A 39 -0.14 21.28 -7.70
N LYS A 40 0.68 22.35 -7.65
CA LYS A 40 2.12 22.30 -8.02
C LYS A 40 2.96 21.34 -7.16
N PHE A 41 2.47 20.93 -5.99
CA PHE A 41 3.14 20.00 -5.09
C PHE A 41 2.60 18.57 -5.20
N GLN A 42 1.67 18.31 -6.13
CA GLN A 42 1.10 16.99 -6.39
C GLN A 42 1.52 16.52 -7.78
N LEU A 43 1.79 15.23 -7.91
CA LEU A 43 2.02 14.59 -9.19
C LEU A 43 0.68 14.05 -9.72
N ALA A 44 0.18 14.61 -10.81
CA ALA A 44 -1.13 14.30 -11.36
C ALA A 44 -1.03 13.49 -12.67
N ASP A 45 -2.19 13.23 -13.27
CA ASP A 45 -2.29 12.40 -14.48
C ASP A 45 -1.41 12.89 -15.64
N ALA A 46 -1.48 14.18 -15.97
CA ALA A 46 -0.73 14.77 -17.07
C ALA A 46 0.79 14.77 -16.85
N ASP A 47 1.26 14.59 -15.61
CA ASP A 47 2.69 14.60 -15.30
C ASP A 47 3.37 13.25 -15.54
N VAL A 48 2.63 12.14 -15.48
CA VAL A 48 3.22 10.79 -15.56
C VAL A 48 2.22 9.73 -16.01
N TYR A 49 1.05 9.63 -15.37
CA TYR A 49 0.17 8.46 -15.51
C TYR A 49 -0.58 8.40 -16.84
N GLY A 50 -0.94 9.57 -17.40
CA GLY A 50 -1.52 9.69 -18.73
C GLY A 50 -0.52 9.44 -19.87
N PRO A 51 0.69 10.07 -19.85
CA PRO A 51 1.68 9.87 -20.90
C PRO A 51 2.46 8.54 -20.82
N ALA A 52 2.63 7.93 -19.64
CA ALA A 52 3.36 6.68 -19.49
C ALA A 52 2.51 5.45 -19.83
N THR A 53 3.09 4.47 -20.52
CA THR A 53 2.35 3.25 -20.94
C THR A 53 2.42 2.12 -19.92
N GLN A 54 3.47 2.07 -19.10
CA GLN A 54 3.70 1.04 -18.08
C GLN A 54 3.77 1.58 -16.66
N ILE A 55 3.41 2.83 -16.42
CA ILE A 55 3.32 3.37 -15.07
C ILE A 55 1.85 3.52 -14.70
N ASP A 56 1.48 2.83 -13.64
CA ASP A 56 0.15 2.92 -13.05
C ASP A 56 0.08 3.92 -11.91
N ARG A 57 -1.16 4.34 -11.65
CA ARG A 57 -1.58 5.05 -10.45
C ARG A 57 -1.57 4.09 -9.26
N GLY A 58 -0.39 3.84 -8.71
CA GLY A 58 -0.18 2.89 -7.62
C GLY A 58 -0.64 3.44 -6.27
N HIS A 59 -1.72 2.86 -5.73
CA HIS A 59 -2.18 3.16 -4.38
C HIS A 59 -1.12 2.74 -3.35
N ILE A 60 -0.80 3.60 -2.38
CA ILE A 60 0.02 3.22 -1.23
C ILE A 60 -0.85 2.52 -0.17
N VAL A 61 -1.97 3.14 0.22
CA VAL A 61 -3.05 2.44 0.91
C VAL A 61 -4.14 2.09 -0.10
N ARG A 62 -4.53 0.82 -0.12
CA ARG A 62 -5.51 0.31 -1.09
C ARG A 62 -6.92 0.74 -0.73
N ARG A 63 -7.73 0.95 -1.76
CA ARG A 63 -9.18 1.14 -1.62
C ARG A 63 -9.85 -0.03 -0.93
N GLU A 64 -9.44 -1.28 -1.21
CA GLU A 64 -10.02 -2.46 -0.56
C GLU A 64 -9.74 -2.44 0.95
N ASP A 65 -8.57 -1.99 1.38
CA ASP A 65 -8.28 -1.89 2.82
C ASP A 65 -9.08 -0.76 3.49
N SER A 66 -9.40 0.30 2.74
CA SER A 66 -10.04 1.51 3.29
C SER A 66 -11.57 1.52 3.21
N ALA A 67 -12.16 0.76 2.27
CA ALA A 67 -13.61 0.76 2.01
C ALA A 67 -14.39 -0.02 3.07
N TRP A 68 -14.49 0.56 4.27
CA TRP A 68 -15.32 0.09 5.38
C TRP A 68 -15.98 1.29 6.08
N GLY A 69 -17.11 1.05 6.75
CA GLY A 69 -17.83 2.08 7.50
C GLY A 69 -19.14 1.55 8.08
N ASP A 70 -19.78 2.35 8.94
CA ASP A 70 -21.03 1.95 9.59
C ASP A 70 -22.24 2.09 8.64
N THR A 71 -22.08 2.89 7.58
CA THR A 71 -23.09 3.07 6.53
C THR A 71 -22.51 2.79 5.13
N PRO A 72 -23.37 2.50 4.13
CA PRO A 72 -22.94 2.43 2.73
C PRO A 72 -22.23 3.71 2.26
N THR A 73 -22.71 4.85 2.73
CA THR A 73 -22.14 6.18 2.44
C THR A 73 -20.72 6.30 2.97
N ASP A 74 -20.46 5.91 4.22
CA ASP A 74 -19.10 5.92 4.79
C ASP A 74 -18.15 5.03 3.98
N THR A 75 -18.62 3.85 3.59
CA THR A 75 -17.85 2.90 2.76
C THR A 75 -17.51 3.51 1.40
N GLU A 76 -18.46 4.22 0.77
CA GLU A 76 -18.26 4.91 -0.50
C GLU A 76 -17.28 6.08 -0.36
N PHE A 77 -17.41 6.90 0.68
CA PHE A 77 -16.48 7.98 0.98
C PHE A 77 -15.07 7.45 1.21
N ALA A 78 -14.90 6.44 2.06
CA ALA A 78 -13.59 5.86 2.36
C ALA A 78 -12.95 5.21 1.13
N ASN A 79 -13.74 4.53 0.28
CA ASN A 79 -13.26 4.06 -1.03
C ASN A 79 -12.78 5.23 -1.89
N SER A 80 -13.61 6.26 -2.07
CA SER A 80 -13.35 7.37 -2.97
C SER A 80 -12.17 8.23 -2.51
N ASP A 81 -11.97 8.37 -1.20
CA ASP A 81 -10.87 9.16 -0.64
C ASP A 81 -9.49 8.59 -0.99
N THR A 82 -9.40 7.27 -1.24
CA THR A 82 -8.15 6.63 -1.69
C THR A 82 -7.70 7.05 -3.09
N PHE A 83 -8.56 7.70 -3.88
CA PHE A 83 -8.29 8.19 -5.24
C PHE A 83 -7.75 9.63 -5.29
N HIS A 84 -7.28 10.17 -4.17
CA HIS A 84 -6.49 11.39 -4.19
C HIS A 84 -5.06 11.12 -4.68
N TRP A 85 -4.51 12.03 -5.49
CA TRP A 85 -3.10 11.93 -5.95
C TRP A 85 -2.09 11.82 -4.81
N THR A 86 -2.44 12.32 -3.61
CA THR A 86 -1.64 12.22 -2.40
C THR A 86 -1.55 10.82 -1.80
N ASN A 87 -2.42 9.89 -2.19
CA ASN A 87 -2.32 8.45 -1.87
C ASN A 87 -1.72 7.64 -3.04
N CYS A 88 -1.22 8.31 -4.09
CA CYS A 88 -0.69 7.67 -5.28
C CYS A 88 0.84 7.78 -5.38
N THR A 89 1.45 6.78 -6.01
CA THR A 89 2.85 6.80 -6.45
C THR A 89 2.99 6.11 -7.80
N PRO A 90 3.92 6.56 -8.68
CA PRO A 90 4.31 5.85 -9.89
C PRO A 90 4.77 4.43 -9.56
N GLN A 91 4.01 3.43 -10.03
CA GLN A 91 4.35 2.03 -9.88
C GLN A 91 4.34 1.37 -11.24
N HIS A 92 5.31 0.50 -11.52
CA HIS A 92 5.33 -0.24 -12.77
C HIS A 92 4.05 -1.09 -12.89
N ALA A 93 3.44 -1.17 -14.06
CA ALA A 93 2.16 -1.84 -14.28
C ALA A 93 2.25 -3.33 -13.92
N ALA A 94 3.37 -3.99 -14.20
CA ALA A 94 3.54 -5.37 -13.76
C ALA A 94 3.62 -5.48 -12.23
N PHE A 95 4.11 -4.47 -11.50
CA PHE A 95 4.20 -4.47 -10.03
C PHE A 95 2.83 -4.17 -9.44
N ASN A 96 2.20 -3.08 -9.87
CA ASN A 96 0.88 -2.63 -9.40
C ASN A 96 -0.26 -3.58 -9.81
N ARG A 97 -0.26 -4.04 -11.06
CA ARG A 97 -1.29 -4.97 -11.61
C ARG A 97 -0.92 -6.42 -11.46
N SER A 98 0.30 -6.75 -11.02
CA SER A 98 0.45 -8.07 -10.44
C SER A 98 -0.62 -8.11 -9.35
N GLN A 99 -1.64 -8.94 -9.58
CA GLN A 99 -2.13 -9.69 -8.46
C GLN A 99 -0.88 -10.44 -8.02
N PRO A 100 -0.36 -10.27 -6.80
CA PRO A 100 0.61 -11.22 -6.27
C PRO A 100 -0.05 -12.60 -6.09
N GLY A 101 -0.54 -13.19 -7.19
CA GLY A 101 -1.51 -14.26 -7.31
C GLY A 101 -2.25 -14.22 -8.66
N LYS A 102 -1.63 -14.69 -9.74
CA LYS A 102 -2.43 -15.36 -10.78
C LYS A 102 -3.11 -16.58 -10.12
N ARG A 103 -4.37 -16.81 -10.52
CA ARG A 103 -5.31 -17.88 -10.13
C ARG A 103 -4.70 -19.12 -9.46
N TRP A 104 -5.07 -19.32 -8.20
CA TRP A 104 -5.33 -20.62 -7.61
C TRP A 104 -6.81 -20.65 -7.23
N ASP A 105 -7.54 -21.68 -7.63
CA ASP A 105 -8.90 -21.88 -7.13
C ASP A 105 -8.83 -21.99 -5.61
N GLY A 106 -9.47 -21.05 -4.92
CA GLY A 106 -9.64 -21.06 -3.46
C GLY A 106 -8.91 -19.98 -2.67
N VAL A 107 -7.87 -19.29 -3.17
CA VAL A 107 -7.15 -18.28 -2.36
C VAL A 107 -6.55 -17.14 -3.21
N LYS A 108 -6.99 -15.89 -2.97
CA LYS A 108 -6.56 -14.68 -3.70
C LYS A 108 -5.32 -14.01 -3.08
N GLY A 109 -4.18 -14.06 -3.77
CA GLY A 109 -3.09 -13.07 -3.67
C GLY A 109 -2.22 -13.08 -2.41
N LEU A 110 -1.18 -12.22 -2.36
CA LEU A 110 -0.38 -11.88 -1.16
C LEU A 110 -1.25 -11.62 0.07
N TRP A 111 -2.42 -11.03 -0.18
CA TRP A 111 -3.45 -10.80 0.80
C TRP A 111 -4.09 -12.10 1.26
N GLY A 112 -4.33 -13.10 0.43
CA GLY A 112 -4.79 -14.42 0.86
C GLY A 112 -3.81 -15.15 1.78
N GLY A 113 -2.49 -14.98 1.64
CA GLY A 113 -1.51 -15.50 2.61
C GLY A 113 -1.44 -14.68 3.90
N PHE A 114 -1.48 -13.36 3.78
CA PHE A 114 -1.42 -12.41 4.89
C PHE A 114 -2.73 -12.32 5.69
N GLU A 115 -3.91 -12.22 5.05
CA GLU A 115 -5.25 -12.41 5.62
C GLU A 115 -5.35 -13.77 6.27
N ASN A 116 -4.86 -14.86 5.66
CA ASN A 116 -4.85 -16.15 6.35
C ASN A 116 -3.92 -16.15 7.57
N HIS A 117 -2.78 -15.46 7.53
CA HIS A 117 -1.86 -15.37 8.68
C HIS A 117 -2.41 -14.48 9.79
N VAL A 118 -2.99 -13.34 9.43
CA VAL A 118 -3.67 -12.40 10.31
C VAL A 118 -4.92 -13.06 10.89
N GLN A 119 -5.82 -13.63 10.08
CA GLN A 119 -6.98 -14.39 10.57
C GLN A 119 -6.60 -15.60 11.42
N LYS A 120 -5.51 -16.32 11.11
CA LYS A 120 -5.04 -17.44 11.97
C LYS A 120 -4.47 -16.98 13.31
N ASN A 121 -3.84 -15.82 13.36
CA ASN A 121 -3.25 -15.26 14.58
C ASN A 121 -4.22 -14.37 15.37
N LEU A 122 -5.28 -13.86 14.74
CA LEU A 122 -6.42 -13.23 15.40
C LEU A 122 -7.28 -14.32 16.03
N GLN A 123 -6.79 -14.89 17.14
CA GLN A 123 -7.68 -15.65 18.01
C GLN A 123 -8.79 -14.69 18.46
N THR A 124 -10.05 -15.13 18.31
CA THR A 124 -11.29 -14.48 18.77
C THR A 124 -12.00 -13.46 17.87
N GLY A 125 -11.63 -13.30 16.59
CA GLY A 125 -12.46 -12.51 15.66
C GLY A 125 -12.31 -10.99 15.75
N ASP A 126 -11.18 -10.48 16.24
CA ASP A 126 -10.82 -9.08 16.00
C ASP A 126 -10.48 -8.92 14.51
N THR A 127 -11.10 -7.96 13.84
CA THR A 127 -10.98 -7.73 12.39
C THR A 127 -10.15 -6.50 12.06
N ARG A 128 -9.61 -5.83 13.09
CA ARG A 128 -9.01 -4.51 12.96
C ARG A 128 -7.50 -4.58 12.76
N ALA A 129 -6.99 -3.66 11.95
CA ALA A 129 -5.57 -3.48 11.73
C ALA A 129 -5.24 -2.00 11.51
N CYS A 130 -3.99 -1.61 11.76
CA CYS A 130 -3.42 -0.37 11.26
C CYS A 130 -2.40 -0.71 10.17
N ILE A 131 -2.51 -0.06 9.02
CA ILE A 131 -1.56 -0.18 7.92
C ILE A 131 -0.79 1.13 7.83
N LEU A 132 0.54 1.04 7.76
CA LEU A 132 1.41 2.14 7.39
C LEU A 132 2.17 1.72 6.14
N ALA A 133 2.27 2.58 5.15
CA ALA A 133 2.96 2.25 3.92
C ALA A 133 3.54 3.49 3.25
N GLY A 134 4.54 3.28 2.40
CA GLY A 134 5.14 4.36 1.63
C GLY A 134 6.16 3.87 0.61
N PRO A 135 6.57 4.74 -0.32
CA PRO A 135 7.78 4.51 -1.09
C PRO A 135 9.03 4.70 -0.22
N VAL A 136 10.14 4.13 -0.67
CA VAL A 136 11.48 4.58 -0.31
C VAL A 136 11.88 5.60 -1.38
N LEU A 137 12.13 6.84 -0.96
CA LEU A 137 12.52 7.92 -1.88
C LEU A 137 14.05 7.99 -1.98
N ALA A 138 14.65 6.99 -2.62
CA ALA A 138 16.10 6.83 -2.74
C ALA A 138 16.69 7.87 -3.68
N ALA A 139 17.83 8.49 -3.32
CA ALA A 139 18.42 9.57 -4.10
C ALA A 139 18.80 9.18 -5.54
N ASP A 140 19.05 7.90 -5.77
CA ASP A 140 19.42 7.27 -7.04
C ASP A 140 18.24 6.63 -7.79
N ASP A 141 17.00 6.87 -7.35
CA ASP A 141 15.81 6.47 -8.11
C ASP A 141 15.85 7.05 -9.55
N PRO A 142 15.45 6.28 -10.57
CA PRO A 142 15.50 6.71 -11.96
C PRO A 142 14.61 7.92 -12.19
N SER A 143 15.11 8.85 -13.01
CA SER A 143 14.39 10.04 -13.41
C SER A 143 14.03 9.97 -14.89
N GLN A 144 12.77 10.21 -15.21
CA GLN A 144 12.29 10.26 -16.59
C GLN A 144 11.38 11.49 -16.79
N ASP A 145 11.55 12.17 -17.92
CA ASP A 145 10.65 13.26 -18.32
C ASP A 145 9.50 12.70 -19.15
N PHE A 146 8.27 13.01 -18.75
CA PHE A 146 7.04 12.58 -19.43
C PHE A 146 6.33 13.74 -20.14
N GLY A 147 7.02 14.88 -20.31
CA GLY A 147 6.55 16.06 -21.05
C GLY A 147 6.31 17.29 -20.18
N THR A 148 6.15 17.13 -18.86
CA THR A 148 5.99 18.25 -17.90
C THR A 148 7.20 18.46 -17.01
N GLY A 149 8.32 17.78 -17.31
CA GLY A 149 9.55 17.80 -16.54
C GLY A 149 9.88 16.44 -15.90
N PRO A 150 11.08 16.30 -15.32
CA PRO A 150 11.55 15.04 -14.78
C PRO A 150 10.75 14.58 -13.56
N VAL A 151 10.38 13.31 -13.55
CA VAL A 151 9.76 12.58 -12.43
C VAL A 151 10.74 11.51 -11.96
N GLN A 152 11.09 11.56 -10.67
CA GLN A 152 11.89 10.52 -10.01
C GLN A 152 10.97 9.41 -9.50
N VAL A 153 11.09 8.22 -10.08
CA VAL A 153 10.19 7.08 -9.87
C VAL A 153 10.76 6.16 -8.78
N PRO A 154 10.09 6.01 -7.62
CA PRO A 154 10.59 5.16 -6.53
C PRO A 154 10.61 3.68 -6.93
N LEU A 155 11.70 2.97 -6.64
CA LEU A 155 11.83 1.54 -6.97
C LEU A 155 11.51 0.58 -5.83
N VAL A 156 11.44 1.09 -4.61
CA VAL A 156 11.23 0.29 -3.41
C VAL A 156 10.08 0.88 -2.62
N PHE A 157 9.25 0.01 -2.06
CA PHE A 157 8.12 0.35 -1.23
C PHE A 157 8.20 -0.45 0.07
N TRP A 158 7.54 0.05 1.10
CA TRP A 158 7.45 -0.62 2.38
C TRP A 158 6.02 -0.61 2.89
N LYS A 159 5.70 -1.62 3.71
CA LYS A 159 4.41 -1.75 4.37
C LYS A 159 4.62 -2.31 5.76
N VAL A 160 3.98 -1.70 6.75
CA VAL A 160 3.85 -2.21 8.11
C VAL A 160 2.38 -2.49 8.35
N VAL A 161 2.08 -3.66 8.91
CA VAL A 161 0.73 -3.96 9.39
C VAL A 161 0.78 -4.28 10.86
N VAL A 162 -0.07 -3.60 11.63
CA VAL A 162 -0.17 -3.68 13.07
C VAL A 162 -1.53 -4.25 13.42
N VAL A 163 -1.57 -5.27 14.26
CA VAL A 163 -2.81 -5.93 14.69
C VAL A 163 -2.83 -6.08 16.21
N GLY A 164 -4.04 -6.09 16.76
CA GLY A 164 -4.25 -6.56 18.13
C GLY A 164 -3.98 -8.06 18.23
N ASN A 165 -3.43 -8.49 19.35
CA ASN A 165 -3.21 -9.88 19.69
C ASN A 165 -3.77 -10.15 21.09
N LEU A 166 -4.43 -11.28 21.25
CA LEU A 166 -4.91 -11.78 22.54
C LEU A 166 -4.24 -13.14 22.74
N ASP A 167 -3.42 -13.26 23.78
CA ASP A 167 -2.80 -14.56 24.08
C ASP A 167 -3.80 -15.53 24.75
N SER A 168 -3.40 -16.78 24.92
CA SER A 168 -4.22 -17.80 25.58
C SER A 168 -4.55 -17.50 27.04
N GLY A 169 -3.83 -16.57 27.67
CA GLY A 169 -4.09 -16.08 29.03
C GLY A 169 -5.03 -14.88 29.08
N GLY A 170 -5.50 -14.36 27.94
CA GLY A 170 -6.36 -13.19 27.85
C GLY A 170 -5.63 -11.85 27.91
N THR A 171 -4.29 -11.85 27.80
CA THR A 171 -3.51 -10.61 27.80
C THR A 171 -3.50 -9.99 26.41
N ARG A 172 -3.86 -8.70 26.33
CA ARG A 172 -3.82 -7.95 25.07
C ARG A 172 -2.42 -7.40 24.80
N SER A 173 -1.99 -7.55 23.55
CA SER A 173 -0.72 -7.04 23.04
C SER A 173 -0.89 -6.57 21.59
N LEU A 174 0.11 -5.88 21.06
CA LEU A 174 0.19 -5.55 19.64
C LEU A 174 1.19 -6.48 18.95
N ARG A 175 0.98 -6.73 17.66
CA ARG A 175 1.97 -7.34 16.77
C ARG A 175 2.11 -6.51 15.51
N ALA A 176 3.35 -6.17 15.16
CA ALA A 176 3.70 -5.42 13.96
C ALA A 176 4.54 -6.30 13.01
N TYR A 177 4.20 -6.22 11.72
CA TYR A 177 4.83 -6.97 10.65
C TYR A 177 5.33 -5.99 9.59
N GLY A 178 6.65 -5.89 9.42
CA GLY A 178 7.29 -5.03 8.43
C GLY A 178 7.63 -5.77 7.14
N PHE A 179 7.40 -5.13 6.00
CA PHE A 179 7.71 -5.67 4.68
C PHE A 179 8.38 -4.62 3.80
N VAL A 180 9.35 -5.08 3.00
CA VAL A 180 9.92 -4.32 1.87
C VAL A 180 9.58 -5.04 0.57
N LEU A 181 9.08 -4.27 -0.39
CA LEU A 181 8.70 -4.70 -1.73
C LEU A 181 9.57 -3.94 -2.74
N SER A 182 10.20 -4.64 -3.67
CA SER A 182 11.09 -4.04 -4.66
C SER A 182 10.59 -4.32 -6.09
N GLN A 183 10.51 -3.26 -6.89
CA GLN A 183 10.38 -3.36 -8.35
C GLN A 183 11.74 -3.14 -9.07
N LYS A 184 12.83 -3.00 -8.31
CA LYS A 184 14.17 -2.71 -8.84
C LYS A 184 14.63 -3.73 -9.87
N ASP A 185 14.45 -5.04 -9.61
CA ASP A 185 14.91 -6.08 -10.53
C ASP A 185 14.18 -6.04 -11.89
N VAL A 186 12.91 -5.59 -11.90
CA VAL A 186 12.15 -5.39 -13.15
C VAL A 186 12.66 -4.14 -13.87
N VAL A 187 12.82 -3.02 -13.15
CA VAL A 187 13.28 -1.77 -13.76
C VAL A 187 14.74 -1.85 -14.23
N ASP A 188 15.65 -2.46 -13.48
CA ASP A 188 17.05 -2.63 -13.86
C ASP A 188 17.19 -3.50 -15.12
N ARG A 189 16.36 -4.55 -15.23
CA ARG A 189 16.47 -5.55 -16.31
C ARG A 189 15.76 -5.12 -17.58
N PHE A 190 14.75 -4.26 -17.47
CA PHE A 190 13.82 -3.97 -18.56
C PHE A 190 13.64 -2.47 -18.83
N GLY A 191 14.09 -1.60 -17.94
CA GLY A 191 13.78 -0.18 -17.95
C GLY A 191 12.41 0.11 -17.32
N VAL A 192 12.10 1.39 -17.12
CA VAL A 192 10.86 1.85 -16.47
C VAL A 192 9.61 1.51 -17.29
N GLU A 193 9.76 1.13 -18.57
CA GLU A 193 8.65 0.90 -19.51
C GLU A 193 8.57 -0.52 -20.12
N PHE A 194 9.12 -1.57 -19.51
CA PHE A 194 9.05 -2.93 -20.09
C PHE A 194 8.75 -4.05 -19.07
N ALA A 195 7.98 -5.05 -19.50
CA ALA A 195 7.28 -5.99 -18.61
C ALA A 195 7.81 -7.44 -18.68
N ALA A 196 8.35 -7.95 -17.57
CA ALA A 196 8.26 -9.36 -17.14
C ALA A 196 8.84 -9.55 -15.71
N GLY A 197 8.20 -10.37 -14.85
CA GLY A 197 8.88 -10.96 -13.68
C GLY A 197 8.11 -11.06 -12.35
N GLU A 198 8.57 -11.98 -11.49
CA GLU A 198 8.15 -12.15 -10.09
C GLU A 198 8.86 -11.15 -9.16
N TYR A 199 8.17 -10.66 -8.12
CA TYR A 199 8.69 -9.65 -7.20
C TYR A 199 9.21 -10.23 -5.89
N ALA A 200 10.39 -9.79 -5.48
CA ALA A 200 10.99 -10.11 -4.19
C ALA A 200 10.25 -9.38 -3.05
N ARG A 201 9.89 -10.15 -2.01
CA ARG A 201 9.14 -9.69 -0.84
C ARG A 201 9.84 -10.23 0.40
N PHE A 202 10.29 -9.33 1.25
CA PHE A 202 11.02 -9.71 2.47
C PHE A 202 10.30 -9.12 3.68
N GLN A 203 9.95 -9.99 4.62
CA GLN A 203 9.63 -9.53 5.97
C GLN A 203 10.93 -9.03 6.60
N VAL A 204 10.90 -7.85 7.18
CA VAL A 204 12.04 -7.18 7.81
C VAL A 204 11.60 -6.51 9.11
N SER A 205 12.55 -6.12 9.95
CA SER A 205 12.25 -5.33 11.15
C SER A 205 11.77 -3.93 10.78
N LEU A 206 10.95 -3.33 11.65
CA LEU A 206 10.53 -1.94 11.56
C LEU A 206 11.75 -0.99 11.64
N ALA A 207 12.78 -1.36 12.41
CA ALA A 207 14.04 -0.61 12.45
C ALA A 207 14.70 -0.53 11.07
N ALA A 208 14.79 -1.65 10.35
CA ALA A 208 15.35 -1.68 9.00
C ALA A 208 14.51 -0.87 7.99
N ILE A 209 13.18 -0.87 8.15
CA ILE A 209 12.30 0.01 7.36
C ILE A 209 12.57 1.47 7.70
N GLY A 210 12.69 1.81 8.98
CA GLY A 210 12.93 3.18 9.44
C GLY A 210 14.22 3.75 8.88
N GLU A 211 15.31 2.98 8.95
CA GLU A 211 16.61 3.33 8.36
C GLU A 211 16.51 3.51 6.84
N LYS A 212 15.83 2.58 6.14
CA LYS A 212 15.76 2.60 4.68
C LYS A 212 14.86 3.71 4.14
N ALA A 213 13.72 3.97 4.78
CA ALA A 213 12.69 4.90 4.30
C ALA A 213 12.80 6.29 4.95
N GLY A 214 13.66 6.47 5.96
CA GLY A 214 13.78 7.73 6.70
C GLY A 214 12.54 8.04 7.55
N VAL A 215 11.87 7.01 8.07
CA VAL A 215 10.70 7.13 8.94
C VAL A 215 11.03 6.67 10.35
N VAL A 216 10.38 7.28 11.35
CA VAL A 216 10.54 6.90 12.75
C VAL A 216 9.24 6.27 13.22
N PHE A 217 9.33 5.03 13.71
CA PHE A 217 8.20 4.35 14.32
C PHE A 217 8.16 4.63 15.82
N ASP A 218 6.94 4.74 16.37
CA ASP A 218 6.74 4.87 17.80
C ASP A 218 7.32 3.66 18.57
N ALA A 219 7.79 3.89 19.79
CA ALA A 219 8.37 2.84 20.63
C ALA A 219 7.40 1.66 20.85
N ALA A 220 6.09 1.92 20.90
CA ALA A 220 5.08 0.87 21.00
C ALA A 220 5.05 -0.04 19.77
N LEU A 221 5.29 0.50 18.57
CA LEU A 221 5.37 -0.30 17.34
C LEU A 221 6.67 -1.08 17.25
N ILE A 222 7.78 -0.48 17.68
CA ILE A 222 9.08 -1.17 17.76
C ILE A 222 8.99 -2.35 18.76
N ALA A 223 8.39 -2.14 19.93
CA ALA A 223 8.20 -3.20 20.92
C ALA A 223 7.26 -4.32 20.43
N ALA A 224 6.37 -4.02 19.48
CA ALA A 224 5.45 -4.97 18.88
C ALA A 224 6.03 -5.69 17.63
N ASP A 225 7.23 -5.31 17.19
CA ASP A 225 7.83 -5.85 15.97
C ASP A 225 8.15 -7.35 16.11
N THR A 226 7.60 -8.13 15.18
CA THR A 226 7.79 -9.58 15.13
C THR A 226 9.18 -10.00 14.65
N MET A 227 9.99 -9.05 14.16
CA MET A 227 11.36 -9.24 13.71
C MET A 227 12.37 -8.40 14.52
N ALA A 228 11.97 -7.87 15.68
CA ALA A 228 12.90 -7.19 16.59
C ALA A 228 14.02 -8.16 17.01
N VAL A 229 15.26 -7.68 17.01
CA VAL A 229 16.45 -8.37 17.50
C VAL A 229 16.85 -7.80 18.85
#